data_AF-A0A939QU24-F1
#
_entry.id   AF-A0A939QU24-F1
#
_cell.length_a   1.000
_cell.length_b   1.000
_cell.length_c   1.000
_cell.angle_alpha   90.00
_cell.angle_beta   90.00
_cell.angle_gamma   90.00
#
_symmetry.space_group_name_H-M   'P 1'
#
loop_
_entity.id
_entity.type
_entity.pdbx_description
1 polymer ?
#
loop_
_entity_poly.entity_id
_entity_poly.type
_entity_poly.pdbx_seq_one_letter_code
_entity_poly.pdbx_strand_id
1 'polypeptide(L)'
;MRLLATLMLVTTALAAPMTHAQEPYVVPAPDIYGNSTDDAAIRHILGLTPGQTLNIWSGPGNTFRVIGVLEEGAPVRNLGCRERDGGYWCRVSTYDRPRISGWVNGRYVSDEYVDPGPGGTYPPPDDGRYPEPYQPPVMPGRYDQVGNVNCRFDPDPRLFRCRFGLQRQGTTALIDIQTPQGFTRQLQYRAGRFQSTDGTEVRSRKQGGDAVVTVGGYETYFVPDDVVLDW
;
A
#
# COMPACT_ATOMS: atom_id res chain seq x y z
N MET A 1 63.28 -58.02 31.05
CA MET A 1 62.72 -57.61 29.75
C MET A 1 61.29 -57.13 30.00
N ARG A 2 61.05 -55.81 30.09
CA ARG A 2 59.74 -55.23 30.45
C ARG A 2 59.00 -54.83 29.16
N LEU A 3 57.82 -55.41 28.93
CA LEU A 3 56.89 -54.97 27.88
C LEU A 3 56.01 -53.83 28.44
N LEU A 4 56.07 -52.66 27.81
CA LEU A 4 55.19 -51.51 28.09
C LEU A 4 53.95 -51.61 27.19
N ALA A 5 52.77 -51.62 27.80
CA ALA A 5 51.49 -51.51 27.13
C ALA A 5 51.14 -50.04 26.89
N THR A 6 50.92 -49.67 25.63
CA THR A 6 50.59 -48.31 25.20
C THR A 6 49.07 -48.12 25.15
N LEU A 7 48.56 -47.16 25.92
CA LEU A 7 47.16 -46.77 25.98
C LEU A 7 46.89 -45.70 24.89
N MET A 8 45.99 -45.96 23.94
CA MET A 8 45.52 -44.95 22.97
C MET A 8 44.37 -44.14 23.57
N LEU A 9 44.54 -42.82 23.67
CA LEU A 9 43.45 -41.87 23.91
C LEU A 9 42.79 -41.50 22.58
N VAL A 10 41.47 -41.67 22.48
CA VAL A 10 40.65 -41.16 21.37
C VAL A 10 40.07 -39.82 21.76
N THR A 11 40.47 -38.76 21.06
CA THR A 11 39.93 -37.40 21.23
C THR A 11 38.84 -37.15 20.19
N THR A 12 37.59 -37.01 20.63
CA THR A 12 36.46 -36.58 19.80
C THR A 12 36.41 -35.05 19.74
N ALA A 13 36.52 -34.48 18.53
CA ALA A 13 36.37 -33.05 18.28
C ALA A 13 34.88 -32.71 18.05
N LEU A 14 34.32 -31.82 18.88
CA LEU A 14 33.00 -31.21 18.66
C LEU A 14 33.13 -30.07 17.64
N ALA A 15 32.44 -30.19 16.49
CA ALA A 15 32.36 -29.12 15.50
C ALA A 15 31.24 -28.13 15.88
N ALA A 16 31.58 -26.85 16.05
CA ALA A 16 30.62 -25.77 16.22
C ALA A 16 29.98 -25.37 14.86
N PRO A 17 28.70 -24.98 14.81
CA PRO A 17 28.07 -24.53 13.58
C PRO A 17 28.62 -23.16 13.17
N MET A 18 29.13 -23.06 11.95
CA MET A 18 29.59 -21.79 11.38
C MET A 18 28.38 -20.96 10.93
N THR A 19 28.06 -19.89 11.65
CA THR A 19 27.12 -18.87 11.16
C THR A 19 27.77 -18.13 9.99
N HIS A 20 27.24 -18.26 8.78
CA HIS A 20 27.69 -17.44 7.65
C HIS A 20 27.27 -15.99 7.89
N ALA A 21 28.24 -15.11 8.10
CA ALA A 21 28.01 -13.68 8.03
C ALA A 21 27.58 -13.33 6.61
N GLN A 22 26.37 -12.78 6.44
CA GLN A 22 25.95 -12.24 5.15
C GLN A 22 26.82 -11.03 4.83
N GLU A 23 27.51 -11.10 3.70
CA GLU A 23 28.36 -10.03 3.19
C GLU A 23 27.52 -8.75 2.98
N PRO A 24 28.02 -7.57 3.38
CA PRO A 24 27.27 -6.33 3.23
C PRO A 24 27.01 -6.06 1.74
N TYR A 25 25.73 -5.98 1.36
CA TYR A 25 25.32 -5.61 0.02
C TYR A 25 25.70 -4.15 -0.26
N VAL A 26 26.81 -3.95 -0.94
CA VAL A 26 27.26 -2.63 -1.41
C VAL A 26 26.49 -2.29 -2.68
N VAL A 27 25.58 -1.32 -2.60
CA VAL A 27 24.87 -0.78 -3.77
C VAL A 27 25.87 0.03 -4.61
N PRO A 28 26.06 -0.28 -5.90
CA PRO A 28 26.94 0.50 -6.78
C PRO A 28 26.47 1.95 -6.91
N ALA A 29 27.41 2.87 -7.15
CA ALA A 29 27.08 4.26 -7.48
C ALA A 29 26.33 4.35 -8.83
N PRO A 30 25.36 5.26 -8.98
CA PRO A 30 24.58 5.42 -10.20
C PRO A 30 25.45 5.85 -11.38
N ASP A 31 25.20 5.28 -12.56
CA ASP A 31 25.84 5.64 -13.82
C ASP A 31 25.16 6.89 -14.40
N ILE A 32 25.95 7.94 -14.61
CA ILE A 32 25.48 9.27 -15.03
C ILE A 32 25.31 9.34 -16.57
N TYR A 33 25.68 8.28 -17.30
CA TYR A 33 25.58 8.21 -18.76
C TYR A 33 24.67 7.07 -19.27
N GLY A 34 23.99 6.37 -18.37
CA GLY A 34 22.95 5.40 -18.70
C GLY A 34 21.66 6.11 -19.12
N ASN A 35 21.09 5.67 -20.24
CA ASN A 35 19.70 5.90 -20.62
C ASN A 35 18.76 5.68 -19.41
N SER A 36 17.99 6.70 -19.08
CA SER A 36 17.21 6.88 -17.84
C SER A 36 16.05 5.88 -17.65
N THR A 37 16.36 4.61 -17.44
CA THR A 37 15.44 3.64 -16.82
C THR A 37 15.59 3.57 -15.30
N ASP A 38 16.51 4.35 -14.71
CA ASP A 38 16.69 4.44 -13.25
C ASP A 38 15.69 5.40 -12.55
N ASP A 39 14.91 6.16 -13.32
CA ASP A 39 13.75 6.92 -12.82
C ASP A 39 12.49 6.03 -12.64
N ALA A 40 12.57 4.74 -12.99
CA ALA A 40 11.41 3.83 -13.09
C ALA A 40 10.89 3.24 -11.77
N ALA A 41 11.26 3.74 -10.58
CA ALA A 41 10.75 3.15 -9.33
C ALA A 41 10.43 4.12 -8.19
N ILE A 42 10.40 5.44 -8.43
CA ILE A 42 9.81 6.34 -7.43
C ILE A 42 8.29 6.15 -7.46
N ARG A 43 7.73 5.74 -6.34
CA ARG A 43 6.30 5.55 -6.09
C ARG A 43 5.89 6.41 -4.91
N HIS A 44 4.60 6.67 -4.75
CA HIS A 44 4.07 7.45 -3.63
C HIS A 44 3.15 6.60 -2.79
N ILE A 45 3.18 6.84 -1.47
CA ILE A 45 2.23 6.25 -0.53
C ILE A 45 0.92 7.00 -0.61
N LEU A 46 -0.12 6.38 -1.16
CA LEU A 46 -1.43 7.02 -1.34
C LEU A 46 -2.56 6.17 -0.75
N GLY A 47 -3.65 6.82 -0.33
CA GLY A 47 -4.88 6.15 0.13
C GLY A 47 -4.95 5.91 1.65
N LEU A 48 -4.14 6.61 2.44
CA LEU A 48 -4.28 6.65 3.90
C LEU A 48 -5.45 7.55 4.31
N THR A 49 -6.13 7.17 5.41
CA THR A 49 -7.11 8.04 6.07
C THR A 49 -6.38 9.26 6.67
N PRO A 50 -6.97 10.47 6.66
CA PRO A 50 -6.33 11.65 7.25
C PRO A 50 -5.87 11.40 8.70
N GLY A 51 -4.62 11.77 8.99
CA GLY A 51 -3.99 11.56 10.30
C GLY A 51 -3.49 10.13 10.56
N GLN A 52 -3.69 9.19 9.63
CA GLN A 52 -3.10 7.85 9.71
C GLN A 52 -1.72 7.80 9.07
N THR A 53 -0.94 6.80 9.46
CA THR A 53 0.36 6.48 8.87
C THR A 53 0.42 5.04 8.41
N LEU A 54 1.28 4.76 7.44
CA LEU A 54 1.56 3.42 6.96
C LEU A 54 2.79 2.86 7.67
N ASN A 55 2.61 1.77 8.41
CA ASN A 55 3.72 1.06 9.04
C ASN A 55 4.66 0.44 7.99
N ILE A 56 5.97 0.66 8.18
CA ILE A 56 7.04 -0.08 7.52
C ILE A 56 7.41 -1.26 8.40
N TRP A 57 7.21 -2.47 7.91
CA TRP A 57 7.47 -3.72 8.61
C TRP A 57 8.86 -4.27 8.26
N SER A 58 9.48 -4.96 9.21
CA SER A 58 10.77 -5.65 8.97
C SER A 58 10.66 -6.87 8.05
N GLY A 59 9.44 -7.39 7.82
CA GLY A 59 9.15 -8.47 6.88
C GLY A 59 7.75 -8.31 6.28
N PRO A 60 7.40 -9.11 5.25
CA PRO A 60 6.10 -9.03 4.57
C PRO A 60 4.99 -9.61 5.45
N GLY A 61 4.42 -8.81 6.34
CA GLY A 61 3.40 -9.29 7.27
C GLY A 61 3.26 -8.41 8.49
N ASN A 62 2.07 -8.42 9.09
CA ASN A 62 1.77 -7.76 10.36
C ASN A 62 2.32 -8.48 11.60
N THR A 63 2.91 -9.68 11.43
CA THR A 63 3.59 -10.43 12.51
C THR A 63 5.04 -9.99 12.72
N PHE A 64 5.60 -9.23 11.78
CA PHE A 64 6.93 -8.66 11.91
C PHE A 64 6.90 -7.40 12.78
N ARG A 65 8.05 -6.94 13.26
CA ARG A 65 8.10 -5.66 13.98
C ARG A 65 8.03 -4.48 13.01
N VAL A 66 7.37 -3.41 13.42
CA VAL A 66 7.40 -2.10 12.75
C VAL A 66 8.78 -1.46 12.95
N ILE A 67 9.35 -0.91 11.88
CA ILE A 67 10.69 -0.32 11.82
C ILE A 67 10.70 1.12 11.29
N GLY A 68 9.51 1.66 10.96
CA GLY A 68 9.31 3.02 10.50
C GLY A 68 7.85 3.24 10.15
N VAL A 69 7.53 4.48 9.78
CA VAL A 69 6.20 4.89 9.33
C VAL A 69 6.34 5.79 8.11
N LEU A 70 5.33 5.77 7.25
CA LEU A 70 5.21 6.64 6.09
C LEU A 70 3.90 7.43 6.19
N GLU A 71 3.97 8.67 5.73
CA GLU A 71 2.80 9.54 5.61
C GLU A 71 2.21 9.44 4.20
N GLU A 72 1.00 9.98 4.03
CA GLU A 72 0.38 10.14 2.71
C GLU A 72 1.26 11.04 1.83
N GLY A 73 1.45 10.66 0.57
CA GLY A 73 2.33 11.33 -0.37
C GLY A 73 3.83 11.04 -0.17
N ALA A 74 4.22 10.21 0.81
CA ALA A 74 5.63 9.91 1.01
C ALA A 74 6.24 9.24 -0.23
N PRO A 75 7.35 9.78 -0.80
CA PRO A 75 8.03 9.14 -1.90
C PRO A 75 8.78 7.90 -1.38
N VAL A 76 8.70 6.81 -2.12
CA VAL A 76 9.43 5.57 -1.85
C VAL A 76 10.00 4.95 -3.11
N ARG A 77 11.17 4.31 -3.01
CA ARG A 77 11.63 3.40 -4.06
C ARG A 77 10.87 2.09 -3.91
N ASN A 78 10.12 1.68 -4.92
CA ASN A 78 9.55 0.34 -4.97
C ASN A 78 10.62 -0.67 -5.39
N LEU A 79 10.92 -1.62 -4.51
CA LEU A 79 11.92 -2.67 -4.70
C LEU A 79 11.30 -4.03 -5.06
N GLY A 80 10.01 -4.04 -5.39
CA GLY A 80 9.26 -5.20 -5.82
C GLY A 80 8.13 -5.58 -4.86
N CYS A 81 7.03 -6.08 -5.42
CA CYS A 81 5.85 -6.49 -4.69
C CYS A 81 5.59 -8.00 -4.82
N ARG A 82 5.01 -8.61 -3.79
CA ARG A 82 4.66 -10.03 -3.78
C ARG A 82 3.47 -10.32 -2.89
N GLU A 83 2.76 -11.40 -3.20
CA GLU A 83 1.78 -11.98 -2.30
C GLU A 83 2.47 -12.88 -1.27
N ARG A 84 2.07 -12.75 0.00
CA ARG A 84 2.57 -13.58 1.10
C ARG A 84 1.56 -13.61 2.24
N ASP A 85 1.26 -14.80 2.75
CA ASP A 85 0.25 -15.08 3.80
C ASP A 85 -1.11 -14.41 3.52
N GLY A 86 -1.55 -14.41 2.26
CA GLY A 86 -2.83 -13.80 1.84
C GLY A 86 -2.83 -12.27 1.77
N GLY A 87 -1.69 -11.61 1.99
CA GLY A 87 -1.54 -10.16 1.83
C GLY A 87 -0.64 -9.78 0.65
N TYR A 88 -0.88 -8.59 0.08
CA TYR A 88 -0.03 -7.99 -0.95
C TYR A 88 0.97 -7.03 -0.30
N TRP A 89 2.26 -7.31 -0.48
CA TRP A 89 3.34 -6.62 0.21
C TRP A 89 4.37 -6.09 -0.77
N CYS A 90 4.67 -4.81 -0.69
CA CYS A 90 5.74 -4.18 -1.47
C CYS A 90 6.94 -3.91 -0.57
N ARG A 91 8.12 -4.32 -1.02
CA ARG A 91 9.37 -3.90 -0.39
C ARG A 91 9.69 -2.49 -0.86
N VAL A 92 9.96 -1.59 0.06
CA VAL A 92 10.24 -0.19 -0.24
C VAL A 92 11.53 0.29 0.42
N SER A 93 12.04 1.43 -0.05
CA SER A 93 13.05 2.22 0.63
C SER A 93 12.63 3.68 0.69
N THR A 94 12.75 4.31 1.86
CA THR A 94 12.63 5.78 1.99
C THR A 94 13.75 6.49 1.25
N TYR A 95 13.54 7.76 0.89
CA TYR A 95 14.59 8.60 0.29
C TYR A 95 15.42 9.34 1.33
N ASP A 96 14.78 9.77 2.41
CA ASP A 96 15.38 10.59 3.44
C ASP A 96 16.34 9.81 4.34
N ARG A 97 17.17 10.54 5.11
CA ARG A 97 18.06 9.97 6.11
C ARG A 97 17.34 9.90 7.47
N PRO A 98 17.39 8.77 8.21
CA PRO A 98 18.01 7.50 7.82
C PRO A 98 17.20 6.79 6.73
N ARG A 99 17.92 6.17 5.78
CA ARG A 99 17.30 5.35 4.73
C ARG A 99 16.80 4.06 5.36
N ILE A 100 15.48 3.91 5.42
CA ILE A 100 14.82 2.71 5.95
C ILE A 100 14.37 1.87 4.77
N SER A 101 14.71 0.58 4.77
CA SER A 101 14.17 -0.40 3.83
C SER A 101 13.37 -1.45 4.58
N GLY A 102 12.15 -1.68 4.13
CA GLY A 102 11.22 -2.62 4.76
C GLY A 102 10.04 -2.93 3.86
N TRP A 103 8.99 -3.46 4.45
CA TRP A 103 7.80 -3.93 3.75
C TRP A 103 6.59 -3.11 4.14
N VAL A 104 5.79 -2.73 3.16
CA VAL A 104 4.52 -2.03 3.38
C VAL A 104 3.40 -2.81 2.71
N ASN A 105 2.16 -2.58 3.14
CA ASN A 105 1.02 -3.07 2.40
C ASN A 105 1.03 -2.42 1.01
N GLY A 106 1.08 -3.25 -0.03
CA GLY A 106 1.27 -2.79 -1.40
C GLY A 106 0.09 -1.98 -1.93
N ARG A 107 -1.08 -2.05 -1.30
CA ARG A 107 -2.27 -1.26 -1.67
C ARG A 107 -2.02 0.25 -1.67
N TYR A 108 -1.09 0.70 -0.83
CA TYR A 108 -0.77 2.12 -0.72
C TYR A 108 0.38 2.54 -1.65
N VAL A 109 1.09 1.62 -2.30
CA VAL A 109 2.20 1.96 -3.19
C VAL A 109 1.61 2.25 -4.57
N SER A 110 1.34 3.52 -4.86
CA SER A 110 0.66 3.92 -6.08
C SER A 110 1.62 3.94 -7.28
N ASP A 111 1.21 3.30 -8.38
CA ASP A 111 1.84 3.41 -9.70
C ASP A 111 1.58 4.76 -10.38
N GLU A 112 0.73 5.61 -9.80
CA GLU A 112 0.35 6.92 -10.32
C GLU A 112 1.50 7.94 -10.14
N TYR A 113 1.90 8.58 -11.24
CA TYR A 113 2.69 9.81 -11.20
C TYR A 113 1.76 10.98 -10.84
N VAL A 114 1.89 11.49 -9.61
CA VAL A 114 1.22 12.73 -9.19
C VAL A 114 2.16 13.90 -9.49
N ASP A 115 1.76 14.81 -10.38
CA ASP A 115 2.49 16.06 -10.64
C ASP A 115 2.49 16.90 -9.34
N PRO A 116 3.67 17.20 -8.75
CA PRO A 116 3.77 17.98 -7.51
C PRO A 116 3.49 19.48 -7.71
N GLY A 117 2.93 19.88 -8.85
CA GLY A 117 2.55 21.26 -9.13
C GLY A 117 3.74 22.23 -9.12
N PRO A 118 3.47 23.53 -9.32
CA PRO A 118 4.51 24.56 -9.27
C PRO A 118 5.12 24.61 -7.86
N GLY A 119 6.41 24.27 -7.74
CA GLY A 119 7.15 24.32 -6.47
C GLY A 119 7.51 22.97 -5.85
N GLY A 120 7.14 21.84 -6.48
CA GLY A 120 7.56 20.50 -6.01
C GLY A 120 6.82 20.01 -4.78
N THR A 121 5.61 20.51 -4.52
CA THR A 121 4.77 20.14 -3.39
C THR A 121 3.60 19.27 -3.84
N TYR A 122 3.59 17.99 -3.47
CA TYR A 122 2.42 17.13 -3.66
C TYR A 122 1.18 17.81 -3.08
N PRO A 123 0.03 17.79 -3.79
CA PRO A 123 -1.20 18.36 -3.26
C PRO A 123 -1.46 17.71 -1.89
N PRO A 124 -1.55 18.50 -0.80
CA PRO A 124 -1.87 17.95 0.51
C PRO A 124 -3.15 17.10 0.42
N PRO A 125 -3.26 16.06 1.28
CA PRO A 125 -4.54 15.37 1.47
C PRO A 125 -5.61 16.44 1.68
N ASP A 126 -6.76 16.31 1.01
CA ASP A 126 -7.86 17.28 1.12
C ASP A 126 -8.28 17.48 2.59
N ASP A 127 -7.69 18.47 3.25
CA ASP A 127 -7.96 18.91 4.62
C ASP A 127 -8.89 20.14 4.63
N GLY A 128 -9.43 20.50 3.46
CA GLY A 128 -10.40 21.58 3.29
C GLY A 128 -9.84 23.00 3.39
N ARG A 129 -8.52 23.23 3.26
CA ARG A 129 -7.90 24.57 3.41
C ARG A 129 -7.43 25.24 2.11
N TYR A 130 -7.91 24.82 0.94
CA TYR A 130 -7.53 25.46 -0.32
C TYR A 130 -8.29 26.78 -0.58
N PRO A 131 -7.60 27.83 -1.06
CA PRO A 131 -8.26 28.97 -1.68
C PRO A 131 -8.84 28.57 -3.05
N GLU A 132 -10.12 28.91 -3.24
CA GLU A 132 -10.95 28.71 -4.43
C GLU A 132 -10.27 29.00 -5.79
N PRO A 133 -10.59 28.26 -6.88
CA PRO A 133 -11.98 27.88 -7.25
C PRO A 133 -12.30 26.39 -7.41
N TYR A 134 -11.46 25.45 -6.94
CA TYR A 134 -11.86 24.04 -6.89
C TYR A 134 -12.45 23.70 -5.51
N GLN A 135 -13.77 23.83 -5.36
CA GLN A 135 -14.50 23.24 -4.24
C GLN A 135 -14.91 21.82 -4.63
N PRO A 136 -14.22 20.75 -4.16
CA PRO A 136 -14.82 19.43 -4.24
C PRO A 136 -16.11 19.44 -3.40
N PRO A 137 -17.21 18.82 -3.86
CA PRO A 137 -18.42 18.59 -3.08
C PRO A 137 -18.09 18.18 -1.64
N VAL A 138 -18.43 19.05 -0.70
CA VAL A 138 -18.34 18.75 0.72
C VAL A 138 -19.29 17.59 0.98
N MET A 139 -18.76 16.44 1.38
CA MET A 139 -19.53 15.36 1.95
C MET A 139 -20.00 15.81 3.35
N PRO A 140 -21.29 16.16 3.56
CA PRO A 140 -21.77 16.59 4.87
C PRO A 140 -21.67 15.43 5.87
N GLY A 141 -21.44 15.75 7.16
CA GLY A 141 -21.07 14.84 8.26
C GLY A 141 -22.05 13.72 8.63
N ARG A 142 -22.44 12.88 7.68
CA ARG A 142 -23.24 11.66 7.85
C ARG A 142 -22.42 10.36 7.84
N TYR A 143 -21.10 10.50 7.72
CA TYR A 143 -20.20 9.39 7.47
C TYR A 143 -19.41 9.06 8.73
N ASP A 144 -19.34 7.78 9.06
CA ASP A 144 -18.52 7.27 10.16
C ASP A 144 -17.03 7.32 9.80
N GLN A 145 -16.73 7.24 8.50
CA GLN A 145 -15.38 7.32 7.97
C GLN A 145 -15.39 8.02 6.62
N VAL A 146 -14.37 8.85 6.39
CA VAL A 146 -14.09 9.46 5.09
C VAL A 146 -12.65 9.17 4.70
N GLY A 147 -12.38 9.14 3.40
CA GLY A 147 -11.03 8.89 2.90
C GLY A 147 -10.98 8.91 1.38
N ASN A 148 -9.96 8.26 0.83
CA ASN A 148 -9.80 8.08 -0.60
C ASN A 148 -9.71 6.59 -0.93
N VAL A 149 -10.29 6.21 -2.05
CA VAL A 149 -10.07 4.92 -2.71
C VAL A 149 -9.45 5.17 -4.08
N ASN A 150 -8.66 4.21 -4.56
CA ASN A 150 -8.26 4.22 -5.95
C ASN A 150 -9.48 3.86 -6.81
N CYS A 151 -9.64 4.55 -7.93
CA CYS A 151 -10.70 4.29 -8.89
C CYS A 151 -10.15 4.40 -10.32
N ARG A 152 -10.73 3.65 -11.25
CA ARG A 152 -10.39 3.65 -12.66
C ARG A 152 -11.65 3.71 -13.49
N PHE A 153 -11.60 4.42 -14.60
CA PHE A 153 -12.72 4.55 -15.53
C PHE A 153 -12.25 4.15 -16.92
N ASP A 154 -12.70 3.00 -17.40
CA ASP A 154 -12.36 2.51 -18.73
C ASP A 154 -12.88 3.52 -19.80
N PRO A 155 -12.12 3.70 -20.90
CA PRO A 155 -10.91 2.99 -21.29
C PRO A 155 -9.60 3.57 -20.70
N ASP A 156 -9.68 4.55 -19.81
CA ASP A 156 -8.50 5.20 -19.23
C ASP A 156 -7.77 4.24 -18.27
N PRO A 157 -6.50 3.89 -18.53
CA PRO A 157 -5.75 2.98 -17.67
C PRO A 157 -5.33 3.63 -16.33
N ARG A 158 -5.46 4.95 -16.19
CA ARG A 158 -5.00 5.69 -15.01
C ARG A 158 -5.87 5.39 -13.80
N LEU A 159 -5.22 5.29 -12.64
CA LEU A 159 -5.89 5.35 -11.35
C LEU A 159 -6.11 6.81 -10.98
N PHE A 160 -7.27 7.09 -10.40
CA PHE A 160 -7.64 8.35 -9.80
C PHE A 160 -7.88 8.14 -8.32
N ARG A 161 -7.69 9.19 -7.52
CA ARG A 161 -8.13 9.21 -6.12
C ARG A 161 -9.57 9.68 -6.04
N CYS A 162 -10.49 8.75 -5.85
CA CYS A 162 -11.89 9.05 -5.59
C CYS A 162 -12.11 9.21 -4.09
N ARG A 163 -12.66 10.35 -3.68
CA ARG A 163 -13.04 10.56 -2.29
C ARG A 163 -14.23 9.67 -1.94
N PHE A 164 -14.20 9.04 -0.77
CA PHE A 164 -15.34 8.28 -0.28
C PHE A 164 -15.81 8.75 1.09
N GLY A 165 -17.10 8.54 1.34
CA GLY A 165 -17.72 8.59 2.65
C GLY A 165 -18.43 7.28 2.91
N LEU A 166 -18.21 6.73 4.10
CA LEU A 166 -18.74 5.44 4.54
C LEU A 166 -19.69 5.64 5.71
N GLN A 167 -20.87 5.05 5.61
CA GLN A 167 -21.85 4.98 6.69
C GLN A 167 -22.17 3.51 6.98
N ARG A 168 -21.87 3.06 8.20
CA ARG A 168 -22.15 1.73 8.72
C ARG A 168 -23.51 1.73 9.41
N GLN A 169 -24.32 0.72 9.11
CA GLN A 169 -25.65 0.52 9.68
C GLN A 169 -25.84 -0.97 9.98
N GLY A 170 -25.51 -1.37 11.21
CA GLY A 170 -25.62 -2.76 11.65
C GLY A 170 -24.71 -3.70 10.88
N THR A 171 -25.25 -4.47 9.92
CA THR A 171 -24.50 -5.42 9.07
C THR A 171 -24.38 -4.95 7.61
N THR A 172 -24.74 -3.70 7.36
CA THR A 172 -24.74 -3.08 6.03
C THR A 172 -23.94 -1.79 6.06
N ALA A 173 -23.30 -1.46 4.94
CA ALA A 173 -22.63 -0.18 4.78
C ALA A 173 -23.07 0.50 3.49
N LEU A 174 -23.20 1.82 3.52
CA LEU A 174 -23.33 2.68 2.34
C LEU A 174 -22.01 3.38 2.11
N ILE A 175 -21.50 3.29 0.89
CA ILE A 175 -20.26 3.91 0.44
C ILE A 175 -20.63 4.87 -0.67
N ASP A 176 -20.46 6.16 -0.43
CA ASP A 176 -20.56 7.17 -1.47
C ASP A 176 -19.16 7.49 -1.96
N ILE A 177 -18.92 7.31 -3.27
CA ILE A 177 -17.64 7.50 -3.91
C ILE A 177 -17.79 8.62 -4.95
N GLN A 178 -17.13 9.73 -4.71
CA GLN A 178 -17.16 10.86 -5.61
C GLN A 178 -16.12 10.68 -6.72
N THR A 179 -16.56 10.77 -7.97
CA THR A 179 -15.70 10.59 -9.13
C THR A 179 -15.09 11.91 -9.60
N PRO A 180 -13.96 11.87 -10.32
CA PRO A 180 -13.36 13.06 -10.92
C PRO A 180 -14.29 13.78 -11.92
N GLN A 181 -15.29 13.07 -12.45
CA GLN A 181 -16.29 13.58 -13.38
C GLN A 181 -17.44 14.32 -12.68
N GLY A 182 -17.41 14.40 -11.34
CA GLY A 182 -18.37 15.17 -10.55
C GLY A 182 -19.64 14.43 -10.15
N PHE A 183 -19.82 13.16 -10.55
CA PHE A 183 -20.92 12.34 -10.06
C PHE A 183 -20.51 11.53 -8.81
N THR A 184 -21.50 11.11 -8.02
CA THR A 184 -21.27 10.26 -6.85
C THR A 184 -21.84 8.87 -7.11
N ARG A 185 -20.98 7.86 -7.05
CA ARG A 185 -21.37 6.45 -7.07
C ARG A 185 -21.72 6.02 -5.66
N GLN A 186 -22.95 5.53 -5.46
CA GLN A 186 -23.36 4.98 -4.18
C GLN A 186 -23.42 3.45 -4.24
N LEU A 187 -22.60 2.81 -3.41
CA LEU A 187 -22.54 1.36 -3.26
C LEU A 187 -23.09 0.94 -1.90
N GLN A 188 -23.97 -0.05 -1.89
CA GLN A 188 -24.34 -0.76 -0.67
C GLN A 188 -23.50 -2.03 -0.55
N TYR A 189 -22.89 -2.22 0.62
CA TYR A 189 -22.26 -3.46 1.02
C TYR A 189 -23.14 -4.22 2.01
N ARG A 190 -23.38 -5.50 1.74
CA ARG A 190 -24.09 -6.42 2.64
C ARG A 190 -23.61 -7.84 2.44
N ALA A 191 -23.27 -8.53 3.53
CA ALA A 191 -22.91 -9.95 3.55
C ALA A 191 -21.86 -10.33 2.47
N GLY A 192 -20.77 -9.56 2.36
CA GLY A 192 -19.69 -9.84 1.41
C GLY A 192 -19.95 -9.40 -0.03
N ARG A 193 -21.05 -8.69 -0.31
CA ARG A 193 -21.45 -8.30 -1.67
C ARG A 193 -21.65 -6.80 -1.79
N PHE A 194 -21.21 -6.26 -2.92
CA PHE A 194 -21.47 -4.88 -3.33
C PHE A 194 -22.64 -4.83 -4.31
N GLN A 195 -23.49 -3.83 -4.14
CA GLN A 195 -24.60 -3.50 -5.04
C GLN A 195 -24.60 -2.00 -5.29
N SER A 196 -24.91 -1.57 -6.51
CA SER A 196 -25.12 -0.15 -6.81
C SER A 196 -26.56 0.22 -6.45
N THR A 197 -26.77 1.35 -5.78
CA THR A 197 -28.13 1.76 -5.37
C THR A 197 -29.01 2.23 -6.53
N ASP A 198 -28.39 2.59 -7.66
CA ASP A 198 -29.09 2.90 -8.91
C ASP A 198 -29.46 1.65 -9.73
N GLY A 199 -29.16 0.45 -9.24
CA GLY A 199 -29.48 -0.82 -9.90
C GLY A 199 -28.51 -1.26 -10.99
N THR A 200 -27.43 -0.50 -11.25
CA THR A 200 -26.39 -0.89 -12.22
C THR A 200 -25.72 -2.20 -11.80
N GLU A 201 -25.42 -3.07 -12.79
CA GLU A 201 -24.72 -4.34 -12.53
C GLU A 201 -23.39 -4.10 -11.82
N VAL A 202 -23.13 -4.85 -10.74
CA VAL A 202 -21.89 -4.80 -9.98
C VAL A 202 -21.24 -6.19 -9.96
N ARG A 203 -19.96 -6.24 -10.32
CA ARG A 203 -19.10 -7.40 -10.11
C ARG A 203 -18.03 -7.02 -9.11
N SER A 204 -17.73 -7.90 -8.16
CA SER A 204 -16.65 -7.67 -7.21
C SER A 204 -15.79 -8.91 -7.05
N ARG A 205 -14.49 -8.69 -6.81
CA ARG A 205 -13.54 -9.75 -6.47
C ARG A 205 -12.54 -9.21 -5.45
N LYS A 206 -11.97 -10.10 -4.64
CA LYS A 206 -10.81 -9.75 -3.81
C LYS A 206 -9.54 -9.82 -4.62
N GLN A 207 -8.71 -8.79 -4.53
CA GLN A 207 -7.40 -8.74 -5.17
C GLN A 207 -6.50 -7.80 -4.38
N GLY A 208 -5.33 -8.26 -3.96
CA GLY A 208 -4.30 -7.38 -3.38
C GLY A 208 -4.66 -6.70 -2.05
N GLY A 209 -5.65 -7.21 -1.30
CA GLY A 209 -6.15 -6.56 -0.08
C GLY A 209 -7.29 -5.56 -0.32
N ASP A 210 -7.72 -5.43 -1.57
CA ASP A 210 -8.87 -4.62 -1.96
C ASP A 210 -10.02 -5.51 -2.44
N ALA A 211 -11.24 -5.08 -2.17
CA ALA A 211 -12.39 -5.43 -3.00
C ALA A 211 -12.35 -4.58 -4.27
N VAL A 212 -12.04 -5.23 -5.39
CA VAL A 212 -12.10 -4.62 -6.72
C VAL A 212 -13.53 -4.72 -7.21
N VAL A 213 -14.23 -3.59 -7.16
CA VAL A 213 -15.66 -3.45 -7.48
C VAL A 213 -15.81 -2.79 -8.85
N THR A 214 -16.27 -3.55 -9.83
CA THR A 214 -16.56 -3.05 -11.18
C THR A 214 -18.05 -2.82 -11.34
N VAL A 215 -18.44 -1.59 -11.68
CA VAL A 215 -19.83 -1.16 -11.89
C VAL A 215 -20.06 -0.90 -13.38
N GLY A 216 -21.08 -1.51 -13.95
CA GLY A 216 -21.48 -1.35 -15.35
C GLY A 216 -20.44 -1.79 -16.39
N GLY A 217 -19.31 -2.36 -15.95
CA GLY A 217 -18.19 -2.76 -16.81
C GLY A 217 -17.21 -1.64 -17.16
N TYR A 218 -17.39 -0.41 -16.65
CA TYR A 218 -16.54 0.74 -17.00
C TYR A 218 -15.96 1.48 -15.78
N GLU A 219 -16.62 1.43 -14.62
CA GLU A 219 -16.08 2.00 -13.38
C GLU A 219 -15.45 0.88 -12.56
N THR A 220 -14.23 1.05 -12.08
CA THR A 220 -13.59 0.10 -11.16
C THR A 220 -13.11 0.83 -9.92
N TYR A 221 -13.61 0.43 -8.76
CA TYR A 221 -13.24 0.97 -7.46
C TYR A 221 -12.43 -0.07 -6.68
N PHE A 222 -11.29 0.33 -6.14
CA PHE A 222 -10.43 -0.51 -5.33
C PHE A 222 -10.72 -0.15 -3.87
N VAL A 223 -11.73 -0.80 -3.31
CA VAL A 223 -12.21 -0.52 -1.95
C VAL A 223 -11.40 -1.37 -0.97
N PRO A 224 -10.58 -0.80 -0.10
CA PRO A 224 -9.76 -1.56 0.82
C PRO A 224 -10.59 -2.45 1.75
N ASP A 225 -10.09 -3.64 2.07
CA ASP A 225 -10.78 -4.59 2.93
C ASP A 225 -11.10 -3.99 4.32
N ASP A 226 -10.20 -3.17 4.88
CA ASP A 226 -10.39 -2.49 6.18
C ASP A 226 -11.49 -1.41 6.16
N VAL A 227 -11.81 -0.84 4.99
CA VAL A 227 -12.95 0.09 4.86
C VAL A 227 -14.27 -0.64 5.09
N VAL A 228 -14.35 -1.93 4.74
CA VAL A 228 -15.62 -2.67 4.68
C VAL A 228 -15.73 -3.77 5.74
N LEU A 229 -14.60 -4.24 6.28
CA LEU A 229 -14.52 -5.38 7.19
C LEU A 229 -14.20 -5.01 8.64
N ASP A 230 -13.83 -3.76 8.93
CA ASP A 230 -13.62 -3.30 10.30
C ASP A 230 -14.97 -2.84 10.89
N TRP A 231 -15.59 -3.74 11.68
CA TRP A 231 -16.85 -3.56 12.41
C TRP A 231 -16.59 -3.55 13.92
#